data_AF-A0A959Y862-F1
#
_entry.id   AF-A0A959Y862-F1
#
_cell.length_a   1.000
_cell.length_b   1.000
_cell.length_c   1.000
_cell.angle_alpha   90.00
_cell.angle_beta   90.00
_cell.angle_gamma   90.00
#
_symmetry.space_group_name_H-M   'P 1'
#
loop_
_entity.id
_entity.type
_entity.pdbx_description
1 polymer ?
#
loop_
_entity_poly.entity_id
_entity_poly.type
_entity_poly.pdbx_seq_one_letter_code
_entity_poly.pdbx_strand_id
1 'polypeptide(L)'
;MTRLDRLIGRLELKEFQLKALLDVTKAINTNVGRASLLALYRDIVRDELGITRLMLFEKTARWECILAYGTSGRDTDVDVE
;
A
#
# COMPACT_ATOMS: atom_id res chain seq x y z
N MET A 1 -24.55 14.01 9.76
CA MET A 1 -24.34 12.57 9.44
C MET A 1 -25.23 11.72 10.31
N THR A 2 -26.19 11.03 9.69
CA THR A 2 -27.08 10.09 10.37
C THR A 2 -26.32 8.82 10.78
N ARG A 3 -26.87 8.03 11.70
CA ARG A 3 -26.27 6.75 12.11
C ARG A 3 -26.13 5.78 10.93
N LEU A 4 -27.04 5.87 9.97
CA LEU A 4 -27.03 5.05 8.76
C LEU A 4 -25.83 5.39 7.86
N ASP A 5 -25.57 6.68 7.62
CA ASP A 5 -24.42 7.14 6.80
C ASP A 5 -23.09 6.60 7.36
N ARG A 6 -22.96 6.58 8.70
CA ARG A 6 -21.77 6.04 9.37
C ARG A 6 -21.63 4.53 9.21
N LEU A 7 -22.73 3.79 9.17
CA LEU A 7 -22.70 2.33 8.96
C LEU A 7 -22.36 2.00 7.51
N ILE A 8 -22.92 2.74 6.56
CA ILE A 8 -22.63 2.61 5.12
C ILE A 8 -21.14 2.87 4.87
N GLY A 9 -20.59 3.99 5.34
CA GLY A 9 -19.17 4.28 5.12
C GLY A 9 -18.22 3.26 5.76
N ARG A 10 -18.62 2.64 6.88
CA ARG A 10 -17.86 1.53 7.49
C ARG A 10 -17.92 0.25 6.66
N LEU A 11 -19.07 -0.03 6.04
CA LEU A 11 -19.25 -1.19 5.16
C LEU A 11 -18.41 -1.02 3.89
N GLU A 12 -18.52 0.15 3.24
CA GLU A 12 -17.75 0.48 2.03
C GLU A 12 -16.24 0.36 2.29
N LEU A 13 -15.75 0.88 3.42
CA LEU A 13 -14.35 0.74 3.81
C LEU A 13 -13.94 -0.73 4.00
N LYS A 14 -14.84 -1.58 4.53
CA LYS A 14 -14.57 -3.01 4.73
C LYS A 14 -14.56 -3.78 3.42
N GLU A 15 -15.49 -3.50 2.53
CA GLU A 15 -15.52 -4.08 1.19
C GLU A 15 -14.26 -3.72 0.40
N PHE A 16 -13.85 -2.45 0.48
CA PHE A 16 -12.60 -1.98 -0.09
C PHE A 16 -11.39 -2.77 0.45
N GLN A 17 -11.25 -2.90 1.79
CA GLN A 17 -10.15 -3.65 2.40
C GLN A 17 -10.09 -5.11 1.93
N LEU A 18 -11.25 -5.77 1.81
CA LEU A 18 -11.35 -7.15 1.34
C LEU A 18 -10.94 -7.28 -0.13
N LYS A 19 -11.39 -6.33 -0.98
CA LYS A 19 -11.04 -6.31 -2.40
C LYS A 19 -9.54 -6.12 -2.60
N ALA A 20 -8.93 -5.15 -1.93
CA ALA A 20 -7.50 -4.90 -2.02
C ALA A 20 -6.67 -6.13 -1.60
N LEU A 21 -7.07 -6.79 -0.51
CA LEU A 21 -6.41 -8.01 -0.04
C LEU A 21 -6.55 -9.16 -1.05
N LEU A 22 -7.73 -9.32 -1.65
CA LEU A 22 -7.97 -10.33 -2.69
C LEU A 22 -7.11 -10.07 -3.94
N ASP A 23 -7.00 -8.81 -4.37
CA ASP A 23 -6.26 -8.47 -5.57
C ASP A 23 -4.74 -8.68 -5.36
N VAL A 24 -4.20 -8.35 -4.18
CA VAL A 24 -2.81 -8.67 -3.80
C VAL A 24 -2.57 -10.19 -3.74
N THR A 25 -3.46 -10.94 -3.09
CA THR A 25 -3.29 -12.40 -2.98
C THR A 25 -3.38 -13.12 -4.32
N LYS A 26 -4.27 -12.68 -5.23
CA LYS A 26 -4.31 -13.18 -6.62
C LYS A 26 -3.02 -12.87 -7.37
N ALA A 27 -2.49 -11.67 -7.24
CA ALA A 27 -1.24 -11.28 -7.88
C ALA A 27 -0.09 -12.19 -7.43
N ILE A 28 0.05 -12.41 -6.11
CA ILE A 28 1.04 -13.33 -5.55
C ILE A 28 0.85 -14.76 -6.09
N ASN A 29 -0.39 -15.27 -6.07
CA ASN A 29 -0.70 -16.62 -6.53
C ASN A 29 -0.50 -16.83 -8.05
N THR A 30 -0.55 -15.76 -8.85
CA THR A 30 -0.29 -15.82 -10.29
C THR A 30 1.20 -15.67 -10.61
N ASN A 31 2.06 -15.67 -9.59
CA ASN A 31 3.52 -15.52 -9.70
C ASN A 31 3.93 -14.30 -10.54
N VAL A 32 3.19 -13.19 -10.43
CA VAL A 32 3.59 -11.95 -11.08
C VAL A 32 4.93 -11.48 -10.52
N GLY A 33 5.77 -10.91 -11.38
CA GLY A 33 7.10 -10.45 -10.99
C GLY A 33 7.06 -9.43 -9.85
N ARG A 34 8.11 -9.40 -9.04
CA ARG A 34 8.29 -8.49 -7.90
C ARG A 34 7.95 -7.02 -8.22
N ALA A 35 8.42 -6.51 -9.35
CA ALA A 35 8.15 -5.13 -9.76
C ALA A 35 6.65 -4.86 -9.93
N SER A 36 5.90 -5.83 -10.47
CA SER A 36 4.45 -5.73 -10.64
C SER A 36 3.71 -5.79 -9.31
N LEU A 37 4.18 -6.63 -8.36
CA LEU A 37 3.63 -6.67 -7.00
C LEU A 37 3.83 -5.34 -6.27
N LEU A 38 5.01 -4.74 -6.38
CA LEU A 38 5.30 -3.43 -5.78
C LEU A 38 4.51 -2.31 -6.45
N ALA A 39 4.29 -2.38 -7.76
CA ALA A 39 3.43 -1.45 -8.48
C ALA A 39 1.97 -1.56 -8.02
N LEU A 40 1.43 -2.78 -7.93
CA LEU A 40 0.09 -3.03 -7.42
C LEU A 40 -0.08 -2.49 -6.00
N TYR A 41 0.86 -2.79 -5.11
CA TYR A 41 0.85 -2.28 -3.75
C TYR A 41 0.87 -0.75 -3.71
N ARG A 42 1.75 -0.11 -4.49
CA ARG A 42 1.80 1.35 -4.60
C ARG A 42 0.48 1.94 -5.05
N ASP A 43 -0.14 1.37 -6.07
CA ASP A 43 -1.36 1.94 -6.67
C ASP A 43 -2.56 1.78 -5.71
N ILE A 44 -2.69 0.64 -5.02
CA ILE A 44 -3.68 0.47 -3.93
C ILE A 44 -3.49 1.55 -2.86
N VAL A 45 -2.25 1.77 -2.42
CA VAL A 45 -1.97 2.67 -1.29
C VAL A 45 -2.10 4.15 -1.68
N ARG A 46 -1.68 4.52 -2.90
CA ARG A 46 -1.77 5.90 -3.40
C ARG A 46 -3.17 6.25 -3.88
N ASP A 47 -3.72 5.44 -4.78
CA ASP A 47 -4.90 5.82 -5.56
C ASP A 47 -6.19 5.42 -4.85
N GLU A 48 -6.19 4.27 -4.16
CA GLU A 48 -7.41 3.78 -3.50
C GLU A 48 -7.49 4.18 -2.02
N LEU A 49 -6.37 4.13 -1.28
CA LEU A 49 -6.29 4.59 0.11
C LEU A 49 -6.02 6.10 0.26
N GLY A 50 -5.58 6.77 -0.81
CA GLY A 50 -5.27 8.20 -0.77
C GLY A 50 -4.04 8.55 0.07
N ILE A 51 -3.17 7.59 0.38
CA ILE A 51 -1.94 7.86 1.14
C ILE A 51 -0.97 8.57 0.21
N THR A 52 -0.61 9.80 0.56
CA THR A 52 0.17 10.71 -0.30
C THR A 52 1.68 10.50 -0.19
N ARG A 53 2.15 9.89 0.90
CA ARG A 53 3.58 9.63 1.16
C ARG A 53 3.77 8.22 1.71
N LEU A 54 4.69 7.47 1.12
CA LEU A 54 5.03 6.12 1.59
C LEU A 54 6.48 5.80 1.26
N MET A 55 7.15 5.12 2.17
CA MET A 55 8.43 4.45 1.97
C MET A 55 8.33 3.01 2.46
N LEU A 56 8.74 2.06 1.63
CA LEU A 56 8.81 0.64 1.95
C LEU A 56 10.26 0.21 1.88
N PHE A 57 10.74 -0.38 2.97
CA PHE A 57 12.08 -0.92 3.08
C PHE A 57 12.02 -2.43 3.15
N GLU A 58 12.94 -3.10 2.46
CA GLU A 58 13.13 -4.53 2.56
C GLU A 58 14.50 -4.81 3.17
N LYS A 59 14.57 -5.82 4.04
CA LYS A 59 15.82 -6.33 4.59
C LYS A 59 16.16 -7.66 3.94
N THR A 60 17.10 -7.64 3.01
CA THR A 60 17.72 -8.87 2.47
C THR A 60 19.05 -9.13 3.17
N ALA A 61 20.06 -8.31 2.89
CA ALA A 61 21.34 -8.29 3.62
C ALA A 61 21.56 -6.97 4.37
N ARG A 62 21.03 -5.87 3.80
CA ARG A 62 20.92 -4.54 4.38
C ARG A 62 19.52 -4.00 4.14
N TRP A 63 19.14 -2.95 4.86
CA TRP A 63 17.90 -2.22 4.58
C TRP A 63 18.03 -1.49 3.24
N GLU A 64 17.09 -1.75 2.33
CA GLU A 64 17.02 -1.06 1.04
C GLU A 64 15.61 -0.49 0.85
N CYS A 65 15.51 0.77 0.46
CA CYS A 65 14.24 1.37 0.10
C CYS A 65 13.80 0.84 -1.26
N ILE A 66 12.75 0.03 -1.29
CA ILE A 66 12.26 -0.67 -2.48
C ILE A 66 11.06 0.03 -3.14
N LEU A 67 10.41 0.94 -2.41
CA LEU A 67 9.34 1.78 -2.93
C LEU A 67 9.32 3.08 -2.14
N ALA A 68 9.39 4.22 -2.81
CA ALA A 68 9.20 5.53 -2.22
C ALA A 68 8.36 6.40 -3.14
N TYR A 69 7.37 7.10 -2.60
CA TYR A 69 6.64 8.12 -3.34
C TYR A 69 6.11 9.21 -2.39
N GLY A 70 5.95 10.42 -2.91
CA GLY A 70 5.52 11.58 -2.12
C GLY A 70 6.55 12.08 -1.11
N THR A 71 7.75 11.52 -1.12
CA THR A 71 8.87 11.92 -0.25
C THR A 71 9.93 12.66 -1.06
N SER A 72 10.58 13.65 -0.44
CA SER A 72 11.70 14.39 -1.05
C SER A 72 13.02 13.73 -0.69
N GLY A 73 14.11 13.96 -1.45
CA GLY A 73 15.41 13.31 -1.21
C GLY A 73 16.09 13.61 0.16
N ARG A 74 15.49 14.46 1.00
CA ARG A 74 15.89 14.66 2.41
C ARG A 74 15.15 13.75 3.39
N ASP A 75 14.03 13.14 2.98
CA ASP A 75 13.22 12.24 3.80
C ASP A 75 13.72 10.79 3.73
N THR A 76 14.69 10.48 2.88
CA THR A 76 15.22 9.13 2.69
C THR A 76 16.33 8.75 3.68
N ASP A 77 16.78 9.69 4.51
CA ASP A 77 17.70 9.43 5.62
C ASP A 77 16.89 9.04 6.87
N VAL A 78 16.23 7.89 6.77
CA VAL A 78 15.50 7.30 7.91
C VAL A 78 16.42 6.26 8.53
N ASP A 79 16.73 6.44 9.81
CA ASP A 79 17.38 5.38 10.59
C ASP A 79 16.38 4.23 10.75
N VAL A 80 16.72 3.07 10.18
CA VAL A 80 15.87 1.87 10.15
C VAL A 80 16.45 0.76 11.06
N GLU A 81 17.45 1.08 11.89
CA GLU A 81 18.05 0.15 12.88
C GLU A 81 17.34 0.16 14.24
#